data_AF-A0A8T4LCC6-F1
#
_entry.id   AF-A0A8T4LCC6-F1
#
_cell.length_a   1.000
_cell.length_b   1.000
_cell.length_c   1.000
_cell.angle_alpha   90.00
_cell.angle_beta   90.00
_cell.angle_gamma   90.00
#
_symmetry.space_group_name_H-M   'P 1'
#
loop_
_entity.id
_entity.type
_entity.pdbx_description
1 polymer ?
#
loop_
_entity_poly.entity_id
_entity_poly.type
_entity_poly.pdbx_seq_one_letter_code
_entity_poly.pdbx_strand_id
1 'polypeptide(L)'
;IKLAIYLIEVSNTLSIDRTRTLILTTAIFFELFFVYSCRTESSLLKNGIFSNKWLNYAVLISIILHLILLYSPLGIIFGVIPLTIKDWLFILPFVVSGLVIFEIGKLIKKK
;
A
#
# COMPACT_ATOMS: atom_id res chain seq x y z
N ILE A 1 10.10 5.78 -0.79
CA ILE A 1 9.51 4.42 -0.88
C ILE A 1 9.51 3.91 -2.32
N LYS A 2 8.78 4.52 -3.27
CA LYS A 2 8.74 4.07 -4.69
C LYS A 2 10.12 4.02 -5.35
N LEU A 3 10.94 5.06 -5.17
CA LEU A 3 12.33 5.10 -5.67
C LEU A 3 13.19 4.00 -5.04
N ALA A 4 13.02 3.73 -3.74
CA ALA A 4 13.77 2.69 -3.05
C ALA A 4 13.43 1.29 -3.60
N ILE A 5 12.14 1.01 -3.82
CA ILE A 5 11.69 -0.23 -4.46
C ILE A 5 12.28 -0.34 -5.87
N TYR A 6 12.21 0.72 -6.68
CA TYR A 6 12.80 0.72 -8.01
C TYR A 6 14.30 0.39 -7.99
N LEU A 7 15.07 1.02 -7.09
CA LEU A 7 16.51 0.79 -6.99
C LEU A 7 16.86 -0.61 -6.49
N ILE A 8 16.10 -1.17 -5.54
CA ILE A 8 16.26 -2.53 -5.04
C ILE A 8 15.89 -3.56 -6.12
N GLU A 9 14.86 -3.31 -6.91
CA GLU A 9 14.41 -4.26 -7.92
C GLU A 9 15.32 -4.25 -9.16
N VAL A 10 15.84 -3.06 -9.52
CA VAL A 10 16.83 -2.89 -10.60
C VAL A 10 18.15 -3.58 -10.26
N SER A 11 18.60 -3.55 -8.99
CA SER A 11 19.81 -4.27 -8.59
C SER A 11 19.66 -5.79 -8.61
N ASN A 12 18.42 -6.29 -8.54
CA ASN A 12 18.08 -7.70 -8.59
C ASN A 12 17.80 -8.22 -10.02
N THR A 13 18.02 -7.43 -11.07
CA THR A 13 17.81 -7.82 -12.50
C THR A 13 16.41 -8.37 -12.81
N LEU A 14 15.39 -7.84 -12.13
CA LEU A 14 14.01 -8.29 -12.31
C LEU A 14 13.34 -7.61 -13.51
N SER A 15 12.33 -8.26 -14.09
CA SER A 15 11.63 -7.76 -15.26
C SER A 15 10.93 -6.42 -14.99
N ILE A 16 11.01 -5.50 -15.97
CA ILE A 16 10.44 -4.15 -15.88
C ILE A 16 8.94 -4.18 -15.52
N ASP A 17 8.21 -5.16 -16.06
CA ASP A 17 6.78 -5.32 -15.83
C ASP A 17 6.46 -5.75 -14.39
N ARG A 18 7.30 -6.61 -13.79
CA ARG A 18 7.16 -6.96 -12.37
C ARG A 18 7.43 -5.77 -11.47
N THR A 19 8.47 -4.99 -11.76
CA THR A 19 8.80 -3.77 -11.02
C THR A 19 7.67 -2.74 -11.07
N ARG A 20 7.06 -2.54 -12.25
CA ARG A 20 5.89 -1.66 -12.41
C ARG A 20 4.71 -2.12 -11.56
N THR A 21 4.43 -3.43 -11.59
CA THR A 21 3.36 -4.06 -10.82
C THR A 21 3.56 -3.90 -9.31
N LEU A 22 4.79 -4.09 -8.84
CA LEU A 22 5.19 -3.89 -7.44
C LEU A 22 5.03 -2.44 -6.98
N ILE A 23 5.50 -1.49 -7.80
CA ILE A 23 5.39 -0.06 -7.51
C ILE A 23 3.92 0.36 -7.45
N LEU A 24 3.10 -0.08 -8.42
CA LEU A 24 1.67 0.21 -8.47
C LEU A 24 0.95 -0.35 -7.23
N THR A 25 1.15 -1.63 -6.95
CA THR A 25 0.53 -2.30 -5.80
C THR A 25 0.94 -1.64 -4.49
N THR A 26 2.23 -1.34 -4.32
CA THR A 26 2.71 -0.65 -3.10
C THR A 26 2.09 0.74 -2.96
N ALA A 27 1.91 1.48 -4.06
CA ALA A 27 1.29 2.80 -4.04
C ALA A 27 -0.18 2.72 -3.60
N ILE A 28 -0.96 1.82 -4.19
CA ILE A 28 -2.38 1.65 -3.86
C ILE A 28 -2.55 1.25 -2.41
N PHE A 29 -1.78 0.26 -1.93
CA PHE A 29 -1.83 -0.14 -0.53
C PHE A 29 -1.41 1.00 0.40
N PHE A 30 -0.32 1.71 0.08
CA PHE A 30 0.09 2.88 0.86
C PHE A 30 -1.03 3.92 0.98
N GLU A 31 -1.73 4.24 -0.11
CA GLU A 31 -2.83 5.21 -0.10
C GLU A 31 -4.02 4.71 0.73
N LEU A 32 -4.37 3.42 0.63
CA LEU A 32 -5.43 2.81 1.44
C LEU A 32 -5.13 2.89 2.94
N PHE A 33 -3.89 2.61 3.33
CA PHE A 33 -3.45 2.74 4.72
C PHE A 33 -3.33 4.20 5.15
N PHE A 34 -2.88 5.09 4.27
CA PHE A 34 -2.73 6.51 4.54
C PHE A 34 -4.08 7.21 4.78
N VAL A 35 -5.14 6.78 4.09
CA VAL A 35 -6.50 7.28 4.30
C VAL A 35 -6.97 7.08 5.75
N TYR A 36 -6.57 6.00 6.43
CA TYR A 36 -6.84 5.86 7.86
C TYR A 36 -6.19 6.98 8.66
N SER A 37 -4.93 7.30 8.36
CA SER A 37 -4.20 8.36 9.03
C SER A 37 -4.78 9.75 8.76
N CYS A 38 -5.33 10.02 7.58
CA CYS A 38 -5.95 11.32 7.29
C CYS A 38 -7.28 11.54 8.02
N ARG A 39 -7.97 10.47 8.47
CA ARG A 39 -9.26 10.59 9.17
C ARG A 39 -9.15 11.35 10.50
N THR A 40 -8.01 11.25 11.19
CA THR A 40 -7.90 11.73 12.57
C THR A 40 -6.72 12.70 12.77
N GLU A 41 -7.06 13.90 13.25
CA GLU A 41 -6.15 14.90 13.87
C GLU A 41 -5.53 14.36 15.18
N SER A 42 -6.14 13.34 15.80
CA SER A 42 -5.55 12.52 16.85
C SER A 42 -4.83 11.29 16.28
N SER A 43 -3.82 10.78 17.00
CA SER A 43 -3.12 9.55 16.59
C SER A 43 -4.10 8.37 16.48
N LEU A 44 -3.94 7.56 15.43
CA LEU A 44 -4.75 6.38 15.15
C LEU A 44 -4.75 5.38 16.30
N LEU A 45 -3.69 5.36 17.10
CA LEU A 45 -3.55 4.52 18.29
C LEU A 45 -4.57 4.86 19.38
N LYS A 46 -5.09 6.09 19.43
CA LYS A 46 -6.08 6.50 20.45
C LYS A 46 -7.53 6.23 20.04
N ASN A 47 -7.85 6.37 18.75
CA ASN A 47 -9.23 6.27 18.25
C ASN A 47 -9.56 4.89 17.65
N GLY A 48 -8.56 4.01 17.48
CA GLY A 48 -8.71 2.70 16.86
C GLY A 48 -8.85 2.78 15.34
N ILE A 49 -8.08 1.95 14.64
CA ILE A 49 -8.02 1.92 13.16
C ILE A 49 -9.39 1.53 12.57
N PHE A 50 -10.14 0.64 13.24
CA PHE A 50 -11.41 0.09 12.74
C PHE A 50 -12.67 0.80 13.24
N SER A 51 -12.57 1.98 13.85
CA SER A 51 -13.72 2.66 14.46
C SER A 51 -14.78 3.11 13.43
N ASN A 52 -14.41 3.38 12.17
CA ASN A 52 -15.38 3.76 11.12
C ASN A 52 -15.66 2.60 10.16
N LYS A 53 -16.86 2.02 10.28
CA LYS A 53 -17.33 0.92 9.44
C LYS A 53 -17.38 1.30 7.95
N TRP A 54 -17.80 2.52 7.60
CA TRP A 54 -17.85 2.99 6.22
C TRP A 54 -16.46 3.08 5.59
N LEU A 55 -15.47 3.55 6.34
CA LEU A 55 -14.08 3.61 5.87
C LEU A 55 -13.53 2.19 5.65
N ASN A 56 -13.80 1.27 6.58
CA ASN A 56 -13.39 -0.12 6.43
C ASN A 56 -14.01 -0.77 5.21
N TYR A 57 -15.29 -0.51 4.93
CA TYR A 57 -15.94 -1.02 3.72
C TYR A 57 -15.32 -0.44 2.45
N ALA A 58 -15.04 0.87 2.41
CA ALA A 58 -14.38 1.50 1.27
C ALA A 58 -13.01 0.86 1.00
N VAL A 59 -12.18 0.69 2.04
CA VAL A 59 -10.86 0.06 1.92
C VAL A 59 -10.98 -1.41 1.49
N LEU A 60 -11.91 -2.16 2.07
CA LEU A 60 -12.12 -3.57 1.72
C LEU A 60 -12.56 -3.72 0.27
N ILE A 61 -13.48 -2.88 -0.21
CA ILE A 61 -13.89 -2.85 -1.62
C ILE A 61 -12.69 -2.52 -2.51
N SER A 62 -11.87 -1.51 -2.17
CA SER A 62 -10.67 -1.18 -2.95
C SER A 62 -9.65 -2.30 -3.01
N ILE A 63 -9.44 -3.04 -1.91
CA ILE A 63 -8.55 -4.21 -1.90
C ILE A 63 -9.09 -5.29 -2.84
N ILE A 64 -10.40 -5.58 -2.78
CA ILE A 64 -11.03 -6.57 -3.67
C ILE A 64 -10.87 -6.16 -5.13
N LEU A 65 -11.15 -4.90 -5.47
CA LEU A 65 -10.98 -4.39 -6.83
C LEU A 65 -9.54 -4.51 -7.32
N HIS A 66 -8.56 -4.20 -6.46
CA HIS A 66 -7.14 -4.35 -6.80
C HIS A 66 -6.75 -5.80 -7.04
N LEU A 67 -7.24 -6.74 -6.21
CA LEU A 67 -7.00 -8.17 -6.40
C LEU A 67 -7.66 -8.69 -7.68
N ILE A 68 -8.88 -8.25 -7.98
CA ILE A 68 -9.54 -8.55 -9.26
C ILE A 68 -8.66 -8.06 -10.41
N LEU A 69 -8.18 -6.81 -10.36
CA LEU A 69 -7.31 -6.26 -11.41
C LEU A 69 -6.04 -7.10 -11.61
N LEU A 70 -5.40 -7.58 -10.54
CA LEU A 70 -4.18 -8.39 -10.61
C LEU A 70 -4.37 -9.81 -11.15
N TYR A 71 -5.49 -10.45 -10.85
CA TYR A 71 -5.73 -11.87 -11.21
C TYR A 71 -6.74 -12.06 -12.34
N SER A 72 -7.31 -10.98 -12.86
CA SER A 72 -8.20 -11.00 -14.02
C SER A 72 -7.42 -10.69 -15.31
N PRO A 73 -7.99 -10.99 -16.49
CA PRO A 73 -7.41 -10.59 -17.76
C PRO A 73 -7.26 -9.07 -17.94
N LEU A 74 -7.86 -8.24 -17.06
CA LEU A 74 -7.61 -6.81 -17.04
C LEU A 74 -6.14 -6.48 -16.79
N GLY A 75 -5.41 -7.37 -16.11
CA GLY A 75 -3.97 -7.22 -15.90
C GLY A 75 -3.18 -7.02 -17.20
N ILE A 76 -3.62 -7.65 -18.29
CA ILE A 76 -2.98 -7.53 -19.61
C ILE A 76 -3.12 -6.10 -20.16
N ILE A 77 -4.29 -5.48 -19.97
CA ILE A 77 -4.58 -4.11 -20.45
C ILE A 77 -3.75 -3.08 -19.69
N PHE A 78 -3.56 -3.30 -18.39
CA PHE A 78 -2.79 -2.39 -17.52
C PHE A 78 -1.29 -2.73 -17.45
N GLY A 79 -0.83 -3.77 -18.16
CA GLY A 79 0.57 -4.20 -18.16
C GLY A 79 1.05 -4.69 -16.79
N VAL A 80 0.16 -5.33 -16.03
CA VAL A 80 0.40 -5.80 -14.66
C VAL A 80 0.45 -7.33 -14.66
N ILE A 81 1.40 -7.87 -13.90
CA ILE A 81 1.62 -9.32 -13.76
C ILE A 81 1.09 -9.77 -12.39
N PRO A 82 0.47 -10.95 -12.27
CA PRO A 82 0.06 -11.48 -10.97
C PRO A 82 1.25 -11.56 -10.00
N LEU A 83 1.10 -10.97 -8.82
CA LEU A 83 2.12 -11.00 -7.77
C LEU A 83 2.15 -12.37 -7.08
N THR A 84 3.35 -12.84 -6.78
CA THR A 84 3.56 -14.02 -5.94
C THR A 84 3.48 -13.66 -4.45
N ILE A 85 3.30 -14.66 -3.58
CA ILE A 85 3.31 -14.45 -2.11
C ILE A 85 4.62 -13.80 -1.62
N LYS A 86 5.75 -14.08 -2.28
CA LYS A 86 7.04 -13.43 -1.95
C LYS A 86 7.00 -11.93 -2.21
N ASP A 87 6.31 -11.51 -3.27
CA ASP A 87 6.15 -10.10 -3.63
C ASP A 87 5.31 -9.36 -2.59
N TRP A 88 4.24 -10.01 -2.13
CA TRP A 88 3.40 -9.49 -1.04
C TRP A 88 4.19 -9.29 0.26
N LEU A 89 5.03 -10.25 0.64
CA LEU A 89 5.91 -10.14 1.80
C LEU A 89 6.94 -9.02 1.64
N PHE A 90 7.42 -8.78 0.42
CA PHE A 90 8.36 -7.70 0.15
C PHE A 90 7.73 -6.32 0.27
N ILE A 91 6.50 -6.11 -0.23
CA ILE A 91 5.85 -4.79 -0.21
C ILE A 91 5.26 -4.40 1.16
N LEU A 92 4.84 -5.38 1.96
CA LEU A 92 4.17 -5.13 3.25
C LEU A 92 4.98 -4.21 4.20
N PRO A 93 6.29 -4.45 4.43
CA PRO A 93 7.12 -3.55 5.24
C PRO A 93 7.13 -2.11 4.74
N PHE A 94 7.18 -1.90 3.42
CA PHE A 94 7.19 -0.55 2.84
C PHE A 94 5.87 0.18 3.07
N VAL A 95 4.75 -0.52 2.88
CA VAL A 95 3.42 0.02 3.13
C VAL A 95 3.27 0.42 4.60
N VAL A 96 3.66 -0.47 5.52
CA VAL A 96 3.57 -0.22 6.97
C VAL A 96 4.52 0.90 7.41
N SER A 97 5.74 0.96 6.87
CA SER A 97 6.73 2.00 7.20
C SER A 97 6.18 3.41 6.96
N GLY A 98 5.43 3.59 5.88
CA GLY A 98 4.74 4.84 5.56
C GLY A 98 3.77 5.30 6.64
N LEU A 99 2.93 4.38 7.09
CA LEU A 99 1.93 4.61 8.14
C LEU A 99 2.63 4.98 9.46
N VAL A 100 3.67 4.23 9.84
CA VAL A 100 4.45 4.45 11.06
C VAL A 100 5.11 5.83 11.06
N ILE A 101 5.76 6.23 9.97
CA ILE A 101 6.41 7.55 9.85
C ILE A 101 5.38 8.68 10.05
N PHE A 102 4.22 8.56 9.43
CA PHE A 102 3.19 9.59 9.50
C PHE A 102 2.53 9.69 10.88
N GLU A 103 2.29 8.55 11.54
CA GLU A 103 1.77 8.52 12.92
C GLU A 103 2.78 9.07 13.93
N ILE A 104 4.07 8.75 13.78
CA ILE A 104 5.14 9.34 14.60
C ILE A 104 5.17 10.86 14.41
N GLY A 105 5.08 11.34 13.16
CA GLY A 105 5.02 12.77 12.87
C GLY A 105 3.85 13.47 13.59
N LYS A 106 2.65 12.85 13.60
CA LYS A 106 1.49 13.36 14.34
C LYS A 106 1.70 13.35 15.85
N LEU A 107 2.36 12.34 16.41
CA LEU A 107 2.68 12.29 17.84
C LEU A 107 3.67 13.38 18.26
N ILE A 108 4.66 13.68 17.43
CA ILE A 108 5.65 14.74 17.68
C ILE A 108 4.99 16.12 17.63
N LYS A 109 4.12 16.36 16.65
CA LYS A 109 3.46 17.67 16.45
C LYS A 109 2.40 18.01 17.51
N LYS A 110 1.94 17.01 18.26
CA LYS A 110 0.92 17.13 19.32
C LYS A 110 1.53 17.27 20.72
N LYS A 111 2.83 17.49 20.81
CA LYS A 111 3.57 17.80 22.03
C LYS A 111 4.12 19.23 21.93
#